data_AF-A0A0P1LS26-F1
#
_entry.id   AF-A0A0P1LS26-F1
#
_cell.length_a   1.000
_cell.length_b   1.000
_cell.length_c   1.000
_cell.angle_alpha   90.00
_cell.angle_beta   90.00
_cell.angle_gamma   90.00
#
_symmetry.space_group_name_H-M   'P 1'
#
loop_
_entity.id
_entity.type
_entity.pdbx_description
1 polymer ?
#
loop_
_entity_poly.entity_id
_entity_poly.type
_entity_poly.pdbx_seq_one_letter_code
_entity_poly.pdbx_strand_id
1 'polypeptide(L)'
;MEKDNEVIKILLIEDDPNIAGLIKYYLNSYKKYSFAVDWAETAERGIEKLSLANTYNLILLDYYLPEMNGIEVLKIIKSRNIDTLVIMLSSVKEKEVMSEVLKLGATDYYMKEDIIGPLLPVIVASAIEKENLKKQIEKDKGEQSQKIEAIQEIVITVSHEINNPLAAIKLATNILLKKDLSPDVKTYIKIIKESTDRIEQTVLKLRELKSDQIVPYVGKLRMFDLSNKPGHQQSESKE
;
A
#
# COMPACT_ATOMS: atom_id res chain seq x y z
N MET A 1 7.98 22.87 16.97
CA MET A 1 8.95 22.24 16.05
C MET A 1 8.37 22.39 14.66
N GLU A 2 8.87 23.37 13.91
CA GLU A 2 8.57 23.50 12.48
C GLU A 2 9.07 22.22 11.82
N LYS A 3 8.17 21.47 11.17
CA LYS A 3 8.60 20.40 10.27
C LYS A 3 9.50 21.07 9.23
N ASP A 4 10.70 20.53 9.01
CA ASP A 4 11.51 20.88 7.84
C ASP A 4 10.58 20.86 6.63
N ASN A 5 10.38 22.03 6.03
CA ASN A 5 9.36 22.20 5.01
C ASN A 5 9.90 21.57 3.73
N GLU A 6 9.65 20.26 3.57
CA GLU A 6 10.12 19.47 2.44
C GLU A 6 9.81 20.22 1.14
N VAL A 7 10.85 20.47 0.34
CA VAL A 7 10.72 21.26 -0.88
C VAL A 7 10.11 20.38 -1.96
N ILE A 8 8.88 20.69 -2.35
CA ILE A 8 8.16 20.00 -3.42
C ILE A 8 8.71 20.51 -4.76
N LYS A 9 9.43 19.64 -5.47
CA LYS A 9 9.99 19.91 -6.80
C LYS A 9 8.92 19.67 -7.87
N ILE A 10 8.59 20.71 -8.61
CA ILE A 10 7.58 20.70 -9.67
C ILE A 10 8.27 20.94 -11.01
N LEU A 11 8.02 20.07 -11.98
CA LEU A 11 8.30 20.38 -13.38
C LEU A 11 7.04 21.02 -13.98
N LEU A 12 7.16 22.24 -14.49
CA LEU A 12 6.11 22.92 -15.22
C LEU A 12 6.44 22.90 -16.72
N ILE A 13 5.56 22.31 -17.54
CA ILE A 13 5.68 22.28 -18.99
C ILE A 13 4.55 23.14 -19.55
N GLU A 14 4.89 24.33 -20.03
CA GLU A 14 3.95 25.40 -20.43
C GLU A 14 4.67 26.35 -21.39
N ASP A 15 4.09 26.62 -22.55
CA ASP A 15 4.71 27.47 -23.58
C ASP A 15 4.47 28.98 -23.34
N ASP A 16 3.37 29.36 -22.68
CA ASP A 16 3.08 30.76 -22.37
C ASP A 16 3.87 31.24 -21.12
N PRO A 17 4.84 32.16 -21.26
CA PRO A 17 5.62 32.66 -20.14
C PRO A 17 4.78 33.43 -19.11
N ASN A 18 3.64 34.01 -19.51
CA ASN A 18 2.74 34.72 -18.60
C ASN A 18 2.00 33.74 -17.70
N ILE A 19 1.48 32.66 -18.28
CA ILE A 19 0.82 31.57 -17.53
C ILE A 19 1.83 30.91 -16.60
N ALA A 20 3.03 30.62 -17.09
CA ALA A 20 4.09 30.06 -16.27
C ALA A 20 4.50 30.97 -15.11
N GLY A 21 4.59 32.29 -15.35
CA GLY A 21 4.84 33.29 -14.31
C GLY A 21 3.74 33.33 -13.25
N LEU A 22 2.48 33.25 -13.67
CA LEU A 22 1.32 33.26 -12.77
C LEU A 22 1.26 31.99 -11.88
N ILE A 23 1.52 30.83 -12.46
CA ILE A 23 1.64 29.56 -11.73
C ILE A 23 2.74 29.64 -10.67
N LYS A 24 3.93 30.13 -11.04
CA LYS A 24 5.05 30.33 -10.11
C LYS A 24 4.68 31.30 -8.98
N TYR A 25 4.02 32.40 -9.30
CA TYR A 25 3.57 33.38 -8.30
C TYR A 25 2.65 32.74 -7.27
N TYR A 26 1.61 32.04 -7.70
CA TYR A 26 0.66 31.42 -6.77
C TYR A 26 1.30 30.32 -5.92
N LEU A 27 2.13 29.46 -6.52
CA LEU A 27 2.88 28.44 -5.78
C LEU A 27 3.78 29.08 -4.71
N ASN A 28 4.56 30.11 -5.07
CA ASN A 28 5.45 30.81 -4.13
C ASN A 28 4.69 31.58 -3.03
N SER A 29 3.44 31.97 -3.27
CA SER A 29 2.62 32.68 -2.28
C SER A 29 2.12 31.78 -1.13
N TYR A 30 2.22 30.45 -1.29
CA TYR A 30 1.67 29.51 -0.33
C TYR A 30 2.65 29.21 0.81
N LYS A 31 2.28 29.56 2.05
CA LYS A 31 3.19 29.48 3.21
C LYS A 31 3.33 28.10 3.81
N LYS A 32 2.38 27.18 3.55
CA LYS A 32 2.37 25.85 4.19
C LYS A 32 3.45 24.92 3.63
N TYR A 33 3.82 25.08 2.35
CA TYR A 33 4.83 24.26 1.66
C TYR A 33 5.80 25.14 0.89
N SER A 34 7.02 24.65 0.70
CA SER A 34 7.99 25.27 -0.20
C SER A 34 7.96 24.55 -1.55
N PHE A 35 7.75 25.30 -2.63
CA PHE A 35 7.73 24.74 -3.98
C PHE A 35 8.96 25.21 -4.77
N ALA A 36 9.67 24.27 -5.39
CA ALA A 36 10.72 24.55 -6.35
C ALA A 36 10.19 24.25 -7.75
N VAL A 37 9.86 25.29 -8.51
CA VAL A 37 9.30 25.16 -9.86
C VAL A 37 10.39 25.27 -10.90
N ASP A 38 10.65 24.16 -11.58
CA ASP A 38 11.49 24.10 -12.76
C ASP A 38 10.61 24.19 -14.01
N TRP A 39 10.83 25.18 -14.86
CA TRP A 39 9.96 25.47 -16.01
C TRP A 39 10.61 25.03 -17.32
N ALA A 40 9.83 24.42 -18.20
CA ALA A 40 10.17 24.10 -19.58
C ALA A 40 9.15 24.76 -20.52
N GLU A 41 9.65 25.60 -21.41
CA GLU A 41 8.83 26.29 -22.42
C GLU A 41 8.33 25.38 -23.56
N THR A 42 8.89 24.17 -23.70
CA THR A 42 8.47 23.20 -24.73
C THR A 42 8.34 21.79 -24.16
N ALA A 43 7.55 20.99 -24.87
CA ALA A 43 7.35 19.58 -24.57
C ALA A 43 8.67 18.79 -24.58
N GLU A 44 9.53 19.04 -25.60
CA GLU A 44 10.85 18.41 -25.74
C GLU A 44 11.74 18.73 -24.53
N ARG A 45 11.82 20.00 -24.14
CA ARG A 45 12.62 20.42 -22.98
C ARG A 45 12.11 19.83 -21.69
N GLY A 46 10.79 19.70 -21.53
CA GLY A 46 10.17 19.03 -20.39
C GLY A 46 10.57 17.56 -20.31
N ILE A 47 10.53 16.85 -21.44
CA ILE A 47 10.91 15.43 -21.53
C ILE A 47 12.41 15.23 -21.30
N GLU A 48 13.26 16.12 -21.81
CA GLU A 48 14.70 16.09 -21.56
C GLU A 48 15.01 16.22 -20.06
N LYS A 49 14.34 17.16 -19.39
CA LYS A 49 14.50 17.37 -17.94
C LYS A 49 14.10 16.16 -17.10
N LEU A 50 13.15 15.35 -17.57
CA LEU A 50 12.77 14.08 -16.95
C LEU A 50 13.77 12.96 -17.19
N SER A 51 14.59 13.05 -18.24
CA SER A 51 15.66 12.08 -18.54
C SER A 51 16.95 12.34 -17.81
N LEU A 52 17.23 13.59 -17.45
CA LEU A 52 18.29 13.95 -16.52
C LEU A 52 17.89 13.43 -15.13
N ALA A 53 18.82 12.98 -14.29
CA ALA A 53 18.57 12.33 -12.98
C ALA A 53 17.83 13.20 -11.92
N ASN A 54 17.10 14.21 -12.35
CA ASN A 54 16.22 15.05 -11.58
C ASN A 54 14.94 14.28 -11.20
N THR A 55 14.73 14.10 -9.91
CA THR A 55 13.48 13.56 -9.37
C THR A 55 12.51 14.70 -9.09
N TYR A 56 11.43 14.79 -9.88
CA TYR A 56 10.30 15.69 -9.60
C TYR A 56 9.24 14.95 -8.79
N ASN A 57 8.61 15.67 -7.87
CA ASN A 57 7.47 15.15 -7.10
C ASN A 57 6.17 15.21 -7.91
N LEU A 58 6.04 16.24 -8.75
CA LEU A 58 4.86 16.48 -9.57
C LEU A 58 5.22 17.20 -10.88
N ILE A 59 4.46 16.92 -11.93
CA ILE A 59 4.51 17.59 -13.22
C ILE A 59 3.19 18.35 -13.41
N LEU A 60 3.28 19.66 -13.62
CA LEU A 60 2.19 20.47 -14.16
C LEU A 60 2.40 20.52 -15.67
N LEU A 61 1.45 19.97 -16.42
CA LEU A 61 1.58 19.80 -17.86
C LEU A 61 0.43 20.50 -18.56
N ASP A 62 0.76 21.47 -19.41
CA ASP A 62 -0.23 22.02 -20.31
C ASP A 62 -0.70 20.97 -21.32
N TYR A 63 -1.99 20.99 -21.61
CA TYR A 63 -2.61 20.21 -22.64
C TYR A 63 -2.22 20.71 -24.05
N TYR A 64 -2.24 22.03 -24.26
CA TYR A 64 -2.03 22.62 -25.59
C TYR A 64 -0.62 23.20 -25.74
N LEU A 65 0.34 22.37 -26.10
CA LEU A 65 1.68 22.84 -26.47
C LEU A 65 1.81 22.94 -28.00
N PRO A 66 2.61 23.87 -28.55
CA PRO A 66 2.67 24.15 -29.99
C PRO A 66 3.11 22.97 -30.87
N GLU A 67 4.04 22.15 -30.40
CA GLU A 67 4.70 21.11 -31.23
C GLU A 67 4.21 19.68 -30.94
N MET A 68 3.74 19.42 -29.72
CA MET A 68 3.35 18.09 -29.26
C MET A 68 2.29 18.23 -28.17
N ASN A 69 1.13 17.58 -28.33
CA ASN A 69 0.05 17.72 -27.35
C ASN A 69 0.47 17.13 -25.99
N GLY A 70 0.01 17.71 -24.88
CA GLY A 70 0.26 17.21 -23.53
C GLY A 70 -0.17 15.74 -23.32
N ILE A 71 -1.16 15.22 -24.05
CA ILE A 71 -1.48 13.78 -24.05
C ILE A 71 -0.30 12.92 -24.53
N GLU A 72 0.41 13.37 -25.57
CA GLU A 72 1.55 12.65 -26.13
C GLU A 72 2.73 12.69 -25.15
N VAL A 73 2.95 13.84 -24.50
CA VAL A 73 3.91 13.96 -23.39
C VAL A 73 3.57 12.98 -22.26
N LEU A 74 2.30 12.92 -21.84
CA LEU A 74 1.84 11.98 -20.81
C LEU A 74 2.12 10.53 -21.20
N LYS A 75 1.81 10.14 -22.45
CA LYS A 75 2.12 8.79 -22.97
C LYS A 75 3.62 8.49 -22.93
N ILE A 76 4.47 9.46 -23.24
CA ILE A 76 5.93 9.32 -23.14
C ILE A 76 6.36 9.14 -21.68
N ILE A 77 5.85 9.95 -20.76
CA ILE A 77 6.13 9.84 -19.32
C ILE A 77 5.78 8.43 -18.81
N LYS A 78 4.58 7.93 -19.14
CA LYS A 78 4.11 6.63 -18.68
C LYS A 78 4.83 5.45 -19.35
N SER A 79 5.14 5.53 -20.64
CA SER A 79 5.90 4.48 -21.33
C SER A 79 7.34 4.35 -20.83
N ARG A 80 7.90 5.42 -20.24
CA ARG A 80 9.21 5.41 -19.57
C ARG A 80 9.17 4.93 -18.11
N ASN A 81 8.02 4.48 -17.61
CA ASN A 81 7.80 4.10 -16.20
C ASN A 81 8.21 5.21 -15.21
N ILE A 82 7.93 6.46 -15.57
CA ILE A 82 8.14 7.59 -14.66
C ILE A 82 6.90 7.71 -13.76
N ASP A 83 7.09 7.39 -12.48
CA ASP A 83 6.02 7.37 -11.46
C ASP A 83 5.67 8.75 -10.88
N THR A 84 6.22 9.82 -11.44
CA THR A 84 5.90 11.19 -11.01
C THR A 84 4.42 11.50 -11.25
N LEU A 85 3.80 12.20 -10.30
CA LEU A 85 2.42 12.68 -10.42
C LEU A 85 2.31 13.65 -11.60
N VAL A 86 1.24 13.56 -12.39
CA VAL A 86 1.01 14.45 -13.53
C VAL A 86 -0.35 15.09 -13.39
N ILE A 87 -0.39 16.40 -13.20
CA ILE A 87 -1.62 17.19 -13.26
C ILE A 87 -1.65 17.91 -14.60
N MET A 88 -2.69 17.63 -15.38
CA MET A 88 -2.91 18.27 -16.68
C MET A 88 -3.68 19.57 -16.48
N LEU A 89 -3.25 20.63 -17.17
CA LEU A 89 -3.90 21.93 -17.18
C LEU A 89 -4.40 22.22 -18.60
N SER A 90 -5.65 22.64 -18.74
CA SER A 90 -6.23 22.91 -20.07
C SER A 90 -7.07 24.19 -20.09
N SER A 91 -7.09 24.86 -21.24
CA SER A 91 -7.95 26.02 -21.48
C SER A 91 -9.33 25.64 -22.05
N VAL A 92 -9.58 24.36 -22.37
CA VAL A 92 -10.83 23.90 -23.00
C VAL A 92 -11.49 22.77 -22.19
N LYS A 93 -12.80 22.91 -21.98
CA LYS A 93 -13.62 22.01 -21.17
C LYS A 93 -14.27 20.91 -22.01
N GLU A 94 -13.49 19.89 -22.34
CA GLU A 94 -13.99 18.68 -23.01
C GLU A 94 -14.01 17.49 -22.03
N LYS A 95 -15.21 16.98 -21.71
CA LYS A 95 -15.39 15.91 -20.72
C LYS A 95 -14.80 14.59 -21.21
N GLU A 96 -14.92 14.33 -22.51
CA GLU A 96 -14.40 13.15 -23.18
C GLU A 96 -12.87 13.07 -23.02
N VAL A 97 -12.19 14.21 -23.24
CA VAL A 97 -10.74 14.37 -23.08
C VAL A 97 -10.29 14.11 -21.64
N MET A 98 -10.98 14.68 -20.65
CA MET A 98 -10.67 14.44 -19.23
C MET A 98 -10.67 12.94 -18.89
N SER A 99 -11.68 12.21 -19.35
CA SER A 99 -11.79 10.77 -19.06
C SER A 99 -10.68 9.94 -19.69
N GLU A 100 -10.20 10.33 -20.87
CA GLU A 100 -9.09 9.68 -21.56
C GLU A 100 -7.77 9.94 -20.82
N VAL A 101 -7.51 11.19 -20.47
CA VAL A 101 -6.30 11.62 -19.75
C VAL A 101 -6.13 10.90 -18.42
N LEU A 102 -7.21 10.75 -17.64
CA LEU A 102 -7.19 10.01 -16.39
C LEU A 102 -6.92 8.50 -16.61
N LYS A 103 -7.50 7.90 -17.64
CA LYS A 103 -7.23 6.49 -18.01
C LYS A 103 -5.78 6.27 -18.45
N LEU A 104 -5.17 7.27 -19.08
CA LEU A 104 -3.75 7.26 -19.45
C LEU A 104 -2.81 7.43 -18.25
N GLY A 105 -3.33 7.68 -17.05
CA GLY A 105 -2.55 7.71 -15.81
C GLY A 105 -2.14 9.11 -15.34
N ALA A 106 -2.79 10.17 -15.84
CA ALA A 106 -2.71 11.46 -15.16
C ALA A 106 -3.27 11.35 -13.74
N THR A 107 -2.67 12.08 -12.81
CA THR A 107 -3.13 12.21 -11.43
C THR A 107 -4.43 12.99 -11.37
N ASP A 108 -4.53 14.05 -12.17
CA ASP A 108 -5.74 14.87 -12.27
C ASP A 108 -5.74 15.73 -13.55
N TYR A 109 -6.87 16.37 -13.85
CA TYR A 109 -7.05 17.29 -14.97
C TYR A 109 -7.87 18.50 -14.51
N TYR A 110 -7.33 19.71 -14.71
CA TYR A 110 -7.98 20.95 -14.32
C TYR A 110 -8.03 21.97 -15.45
N MET A 111 -9.08 22.79 -15.41
CA MET A 111 -9.18 23.97 -16.25
C MET A 111 -8.25 25.07 -15.72
N LYS A 112 -7.43 25.67 -16.59
CA LYS A 112 -6.50 26.75 -16.23
C LYS A 112 -7.25 27.92 -15.57
N GLU A 113 -8.39 28.32 -16.13
CA GLU A 113 -9.23 29.42 -15.61
C GLU A 113 -9.80 29.16 -14.20
N ASP A 114 -10.09 27.90 -13.88
CA ASP A 114 -10.66 27.51 -12.58
C ASP A 114 -9.56 27.39 -11.51
N ILE A 115 -8.32 27.09 -11.92
CA ILE A 115 -7.29 26.59 -11.01
C ILE A 115 -6.11 27.52 -10.82
N ILE A 116 -5.73 28.30 -11.83
CA ILE A 116 -4.57 29.20 -11.76
C ILE A 116 -4.94 30.41 -10.90
N GLY A 117 -4.76 30.21 -9.60
CA GLY A 117 -5.25 31.09 -8.55
C GLY A 117 -4.75 30.61 -7.18
N PRO A 118 -5.33 31.15 -6.09
CA PRO A 118 -5.03 30.71 -4.71
C PRO A 118 -5.28 29.22 -4.45
N LEU A 119 -6.03 28.54 -5.34
CA LEU A 119 -6.37 27.12 -5.21
C LEU A 119 -5.27 26.19 -5.73
N LEU A 120 -4.47 26.61 -6.72
CA LEU A 120 -3.40 25.79 -7.32
C LEU A 120 -2.45 25.18 -6.26
N PRO A 121 -1.91 25.94 -5.29
CA PRO A 121 -0.99 25.38 -4.31
C PRO A 121 -1.65 24.33 -3.40
N VAL A 122 -2.95 24.49 -3.10
CA VAL A 122 -3.71 23.56 -2.27
C VAL A 122 -3.90 22.23 -3.00
N ILE A 123 -4.18 22.26 -4.30
CA ILE A 123 -4.34 21.05 -5.13
C ILE A 123 -3.04 20.30 -5.27
N VAL A 124 -1.95 21.01 -5.58
CA VAL A 124 -0.63 20.41 -5.68
C VAL A 124 -0.23 19.77 -4.34
N ALA A 125 -0.41 20.48 -3.23
CA ALA A 125 -0.13 19.95 -1.89
C ALA A 125 -0.99 18.71 -1.57
N SER A 126 -2.29 18.74 -1.89
CA SER A 126 -3.22 17.63 -1.67
C SER A 126 -2.82 16.38 -2.47
N ALA A 127 -2.43 16.55 -3.73
CA ALA A 127 -1.97 15.45 -4.58
C ALA A 127 -0.71 14.77 -3.99
N ILE A 128 0.24 15.58 -3.51
CA ILE A 128 1.46 15.09 -2.84
C ILE A 128 1.15 14.39 -1.53
N GLU A 129 0.32 15.00 -0.67
CA GLU A 129 -0.10 14.41 0.61
C GLU A 129 -0.78 13.04 0.38
N LYS A 130 -1.66 12.94 -0.61
CA LYS A 130 -2.35 11.68 -0.97
C LYS A 130 -1.38 10.61 -1.44
N GLU A 131 -0.39 10.97 -2.27
CA GLU A 131 0.61 10.03 -2.76
C GLU A 131 1.52 9.54 -1.62
N ASN A 132 1.93 10.43 -0.71
CA ASN A 132 2.72 10.06 0.46
C ASN A 132 1.95 9.13 1.40
N LEU A 133 0.65 9.38 1.62
CA LEU A 133 -0.22 8.49 2.40
C LEU A 133 -0.33 7.11 1.74
N LYS A 134 -0.49 7.04 0.42
CA LYS A 134 -0.57 5.78 -0.32
C LYS A 134 0.74 4.96 -0.16
N LYS A 135 1.90 5.60 -0.34
CA LYS A 135 3.21 4.97 -0.14
C LYS A 135 3.41 4.47 1.29
N GLN A 136 2.95 5.21 2.29
CA GLN A 136 3.00 4.78 3.68
C GLN A 136 2.15 3.53 3.93
N ILE A 137 0.91 3.49 3.40
CA ILE A 137 0.04 2.32 3.53
C ILE A 137 0.65 1.09 2.85
N GLU A 138 1.25 1.24 1.67
CA GLU A 138 1.91 0.14 0.95
C GLU A 138 3.12 -0.39 1.74
N LYS A 139 3.92 0.51 2.31
CA LYS A 139 5.04 0.15 3.20
C LYS A 139 4.57 -0.60 4.44
N ASP A 140 3.57 -0.08 5.14
CA ASP A 140 3.03 -0.68 6.37
C ASP A 140 2.45 -2.08 6.10
N LYS A 141 1.77 -2.26 4.96
CA LYS A 141 1.29 -3.58 4.51
C LYS A 141 2.44 -4.54 4.23
N GLY A 142 3.50 -4.08 3.56
CA GLY A 142 4.69 -4.89 3.30
C GLY A 142 5.37 -5.35 4.60
N GLU A 143 5.59 -4.44 5.55
CA GLU A 143 6.16 -4.77 6.87
C GLU A 143 5.28 -5.75 7.65
N GLN A 144 3.96 -5.62 7.57
CA GLN A 144 3.04 -6.56 8.21
C GLN A 144 3.10 -7.95 7.56
N SER A 145 3.18 -8.04 6.22
CA SER A 145 3.30 -9.32 5.51
C SER A 145 4.58 -10.06 5.93
N GLN A 146 5.71 -9.36 5.96
CA GLN A 146 7.00 -9.92 6.40
C GLN A 146 6.94 -10.44 7.84
N LYS A 147 6.26 -9.73 8.75
CA LYS A 147 6.06 -10.19 10.13
C LYS A 147 5.23 -11.48 10.20
N ILE A 148 4.19 -11.60 9.37
CA ILE A 148 3.35 -12.81 9.31
C ILE A 148 4.15 -13.99 8.75
N GLU A 149 4.93 -13.78 7.68
CA GLU A 149 5.80 -14.80 7.10
C GLU A 149 6.82 -15.31 8.13
N ALA A 150 7.47 -14.42 8.88
CA ALA A 150 8.40 -14.81 9.94
C ALA A 150 7.71 -15.63 11.06
N ILE A 151 6.48 -15.28 11.45
CA ILE A 151 5.71 -16.06 12.43
C ILE A 151 5.38 -17.46 11.86
N GLN A 152 5.01 -17.57 10.59
CA GLN A 152 4.70 -18.84 9.95
C GLN A 152 5.91 -19.78 9.92
N GLU A 153 7.11 -19.27 9.61
CA GLU A 153 8.36 -20.06 9.66
C GLU A 153 8.64 -20.60 11.07
N ILE A 154 8.44 -19.77 12.11
CA ILE A 154 8.60 -20.18 13.50
C ILE A 154 7.58 -21.27 13.85
N VAL A 155 6.31 -21.10 13.46
CA VAL A 155 5.25 -22.09 13.73
C VAL A 155 5.57 -23.43 13.08
N ILE A 156 6.07 -23.46 11.84
CA ILE A 156 6.50 -24.69 11.17
C ILE A 156 7.61 -25.38 11.99
N THR A 157 8.62 -24.62 12.40
CA THR A 157 9.77 -25.13 13.17
C THR A 157 9.32 -25.72 14.51
N VAL A 158 8.58 -24.95 15.30
CA VAL A 158 8.06 -25.36 16.62
C VAL A 158 7.11 -26.56 16.49
N SER A 159 6.28 -26.61 15.44
CA SER A 159 5.39 -27.76 15.20
C SER A 159 6.17 -29.07 15.01
N HIS A 160 7.28 -29.03 14.27
CA HIS A 160 8.16 -30.19 14.14
C HIS A 160 8.76 -30.61 15.49
N GLU A 161 9.25 -29.65 16.27
CA GLU A 161 9.83 -29.92 17.59
C GLU A 161 8.82 -30.51 18.58
N ILE A 162 7.55 -30.12 18.52
CA ILE A 162 6.48 -30.67 19.37
C ILE A 162 6.05 -32.07 18.89
N ASN A 163 5.94 -32.28 17.58
CA ASN A 163 5.47 -33.57 17.04
C ASN A 163 6.42 -34.73 17.38
N ASN A 164 7.73 -34.48 17.48
CA ASN A 164 8.73 -35.49 17.81
C ASN A 164 8.48 -36.17 19.19
N PRO A 165 8.42 -35.45 20.32
CA PRO A 165 8.11 -36.05 21.62
C PRO A 165 6.69 -36.62 21.69
N LEU A 166 5.70 -36.03 21.01
CA LEU A 166 4.35 -36.60 20.93
C LEU A 166 4.35 -37.98 20.25
N ALA A 167 5.10 -38.14 19.17
CA ALA A 167 5.26 -39.42 18.49
C ALA A 167 5.87 -40.49 19.42
N ALA A 168 6.89 -40.11 20.21
CA ALA A 168 7.49 -40.99 21.21
C ALA A 168 6.48 -41.39 22.32
N ILE A 169 5.70 -40.44 22.83
CA ILE A 169 4.65 -40.70 23.83
C ILE A 169 3.57 -41.63 23.26
N LYS A 170 3.09 -41.39 22.03
CA LYS A 170 2.12 -42.26 21.35
C LYS A 170 2.67 -43.68 21.18
N LEU A 171 3.92 -43.84 20.77
CA LEU A 171 4.55 -45.14 20.64
C LEU A 171 4.60 -45.87 21.99
N ALA A 172 5.10 -45.19 23.03
CA ALA A 172 5.22 -45.76 24.37
C ALA A 172 3.85 -46.19 24.93
N THR A 173 2.84 -45.33 24.83
CA THR A 173 1.47 -45.63 25.28
C THR A 173 0.86 -46.80 24.49
N ASN A 174 1.05 -46.85 23.17
CA ASN A 174 0.60 -47.97 22.33
C ASN A 174 1.28 -49.30 22.70
N ILE A 175 2.57 -49.29 23.06
CA ILE A 175 3.28 -50.49 23.54
C ILE A 175 2.73 -50.91 24.91
N LEU A 176 2.54 -49.98 25.84
CA LEU A 176 2.04 -50.28 27.19
C LEU A 176 0.61 -50.84 27.16
N LEU A 177 -0.26 -50.33 26.29
CA LEU A 177 -1.64 -50.85 26.14
C LEU A 177 -1.70 -52.32 25.68
N LYS A 178 -0.64 -52.84 25.04
CA LYS A 178 -0.53 -54.25 24.64
C LYS A 178 -0.04 -55.16 25.76
N LYS A 179 0.45 -54.61 26.88
CA LYS A 179 0.90 -55.40 28.03
C LYS A 179 -0.26 -55.76 28.94
N ASP A 180 -0.07 -56.84 29.70
CA ASP A 180 -1.00 -57.20 30.76
C ASP A 180 -0.76 -56.28 31.97
N LEU A 181 -1.68 -55.32 32.15
CA LEU A 181 -1.64 -54.26 33.15
C LEU A 181 -3.01 -54.17 33.81
N SER A 182 -3.05 -53.69 35.06
CA SER A 182 -4.29 -53.50 35.79
C SER A 182 -5.23 -52.51 35.05
N PRO A 183 -6.57 -52.64 35.24
CA PRO A 183 -7.54 -51.76 34.60
C PRO A 183 -7.31 -50.26 34.87
N ASP A 184 -6.87 -49.91 36.08
CA ASP A 184 -6.62 -48.51 36.46
C ASP A 184 -5.44 -47.92 35.68
N VAL A 185 -4.34 -48.67 35.54
CA VAL A 185 -3.17 -48.25 34.77
C VAL A 185 -3.52 -48.09 33.29
N LYS A 186 -4.32 -49.01 32.72
CA LYS A 186 -4.81 -48.89 31.34
C LYS A 186 -5.67 -47.64 31.15
N THR A 187 -6.44 -47.23 32.15
CA THR A 187 -7.23 -45.98 32.11
C THR A 187 -6.34 -44.75 32.04
N TYR A 188 -5.30 -44.66 32.88
CA TYR A 188 -4.34 -43.55 32.81
C TYR A 188 -3.61 -43.48 31.46
N ILE A 189 -3.21 -44.62 30.90
CA ILE A 189 -2.55 -44.65 29.58
C ILE A 189 -3.49 -44.14 28.48
N LYS A 190 -4.79 -44.47 28.52
CA LYS A 190 -5.77 -43.94 27.57
C LYS A 190 -5.92 -42.42 27.68
N ILE A 191 -5.95 -41.87 28.89
CA ILE A 191 -6.00 -40.41 29.10
C ILE A 191 -4.77 -39.71 28.51
N ILE A 192 -3.57 -40.27 28.71
CA ILE A 192 -2.33 -39.73 28.11
C ILE A 192 -2.43 -39.76 26.59
N LYS A 193 -2.86 -40.89 26.01
CA LYS A 193 -3.02 -41.03 24.57
C LYS A 193 -4.02 -40.01 24.01
N GLU A 194 -5.20 -39.88 24.61
CA GLU A 194 -6.22 -38.90 24.20
C GLU A 194 -5.70 -37.46 24.32
N SER A 195 -4.94 -37.15 25.36
CA SER A 195 -4.33 -35.82 25.53
C SER A 195 -3.28 -35.56 24.46
N THR A 196 -2.46 -36.57 24.13
CA THR A 196 -1.45 -36.50 23.06
C THR A 196 -2.10 -36.28 21.69
N ASP A 197 -3.20 -36.99 21.41
CA ASP A 197 -4.02 -36.82 20.20
C ASP A 197 -4.61 -35.39 20.13
N ARG A 198 -5.11 -34.83 21.25
CA ARG A 198 -5.61 -33.45 21.30
C ARG A 198 -4.51 -32.39 21.05
N ILE A 199 -3.31 -32.59 21.59
CA ILE A 199 -2.19 -31.65 21.37
C ILE A 199 -1.79 -31.67 19.89
N GLU A 200 -1.66 -32.85 19.29
CA GLU A 200 -1.34 -32.99 17.86
C GLU A 200 -2.37 -32.26 16.97
N GLN A 201 -3.67 -32.42 17.26
CA GLN A 201 -4.71 -31.69 16.53
C GLN A 201 -4.60 -30.17 16.70
N THR A 202 -4.14 -29.69 17.85
CA THR A 202 -3.90 -28.26 18.10
C THR A 202 -2.70 -27.75 17.30
N VAL A 203 -1.61 -28.53 17.26
CA VAL A 203 -0.41 -28.22 16.46
C VAL A 203 -0.73 -28.18 14.96
N LEU A 204 -1.56 -29.11 14.47
CA LEU A 204 -2.02 -29.12 13.07
C LEU A 204 -2.79 -27.84 12.71
N LYS A 205 -3.71 -27.40 13.58
CA LYS A 205 -4.44 -26.14 13.39
C LYS A 205 -3.50 -24.93 13.36
N LEU A 206 -2.47 -24.91 14.20
CA LEU A 206 -1.45 -23.84 14.18
C LEU A 206 -0.69 -23.81 12.86
N ARG A 207 -0.31 -24.97 12.32
CA ARG A 207 0.40 -25.07 11.03
C ARG A 207 -0.44 -24.61 9.84
N GLU A 208 -1.75 -24.78 9.91
CA GLU A 208 -2.69 -24.39 8.84
C GLU A 208 -3.16 -22.94 8.93
N LEU A 209 -2.64 -22.15 9.89
CA LEU A 209 -2.99 -20.75 10.06
C LEU A 209 -2.64 -19.92 8.83
N LYS A 210 -3.66 -19.29 8.26
CA LYS A 210 -3.52 -18.34 7.16
C LYS A 210 -3.65 -16.90 7.66
N SER A 211 -3.02 -15.98 6.95
CA SER A 211 -2.98 -14.55 7.28
C SER A 211 -4.35 -13.87 7.31
N ASP A 212 -5.34 -14.43 6.60
CA ASP A 212 -6.72 -13.95 6.53
C ASP A 212 -7.59 -14.35 7.73
N GLN A 213 -7.06 -15.16 8.66
CA GLN A 213 -7.75 -15.59 9.90
C GLN A 213 -7.44 -14.69 11.10
N ILE A 214 -6.80 -13.54 10.89
CA ILE A 214 -6.51 -12.57 11.95
C ILE A 214 -7.74 -11.70 12.21
N VAL A 215 -8.37 -11.88 13.36
CA VAL A 215 -9.55 -11.10 13.79
C VAL A 215 -9.19 -10.07 14.87
N PRO A 216 -9.92 -8.94 14.94
CA PRO A 216 -9.80 -8.01 16.06
C PRO A 216 -10.05 -8.72 17.40
N TYR A 217 -9.22 -8.43 18.41
CA TYR A 217 -9.38 -8.89 19.78
C TYR A 217 -9.44 -7.69 20.73
N VAL A 218 -9.73 -7.93 22.01
CA VAL A 218 -9.95 -6.88 23.02
C VAL A 218 -8.85 -5.81 22.99
N GLY A 219 -9.26 -4.55 22.82
CA GLY A 219 -8.36 -3.40 22.73
C GLY A 219 -7.67 -3.29 21.37
N LYS A 220 -6.32 -3.19 21.38
CA LYS A 220 -5.49 -3.16 20.16
C LYS A 220 -4.91 -4.53 19.79
N LEU A 221 -5.27 -5.57 20.53
CA LEU A 221 -4.77 -6.92 20.29
C LEU A 221 -5.52 -7.53 19.11
N ARG A 222 -4.83 -8.39 18.36
CA ARG A 222 -5.44 -9.19 17.29
C ARG A 222 -5.17 -10.66 17.61
N MET A 223 -6.12 -11.53 17.30
CA MET A 223 -6.03 -12.96 17.58
C MET A 223 -6.17 -13.74 16.27
N PHE A 224 -5.43 -14.84 16.16
CA PHE A 224 -5.65 -15.83 15.11
C PHE A 224 -6.87 -16.68 15.47
N ASP A 225 -7.88 -16.67 14.62
CA ASP A 225 -9.05 -17.52 14.79
C ASP A 225 -8.69 -18.97 14.42
N LEU A 226 -8.49 -19.79 15.44
CA LEU A 226 -8.22 -21.24 15.32
C LEU A 226 -9.51 -22.07 15.17
N SER A 227 -10.68 -21.42 15.13
CA SER A 227 -11.94 -22.07 14.81
C SER A 227 -12.07 -22.09 13.29
N ASN A 228 -12.13 -23.29 12.70
CA ASN A 228 -12.19 -23.49 11.25
C ASN A 228 -13.58 -23.12 10.69
N LYS A 229 -14.09 -21.93 11.00
CA LYS A 229 -15.40 -21.43 10.57
C LYS A 229 -15.21 -20.45 9.41
N PRO A 230 -15.78 -20.70 8.22
CA PRO A 230 -15.78 -19.72 7.15
C PRO A 230 -16.49 -18.43 7.62
N GLY A 231 -15.92 -17.29 7.22
CA GLY A 231 -16.14 -15.98 7.79
C GLY A 231 -17.58 -15.64 8.19
N HIS A 232 -17.75 -15.34 9.48
CA HIS A 232 -18.89 -14.56 9.92
C HIS A 232 -18.64 -13.09 9.56
N GLN A 233 -19.15 -12.69 8.39
CA GLN A 233 -19.67 -11.34 8.24
C GLN A 233 -20.81 -11.20 9.26
N GLN A 234 -20.52 -10.64 10.43
CA GLN A 234 -21.57 -10.15 11.31
C GLN A 234 -22.03 -8.79 10.79
N SER A 235 -23.24 -8.83 10.24
CA SER A 235 -24.17 -7.73 10.16
C SER A 235 -24.26 -6.99 11.49
N GLU A 236 -23.87 -5.73 11.53
CA GLU A 236 -24.39 -4.81 12.53
C GLU A 236 -25.74 -4.28 12.03
N SER A 237 -26.77 -4.89 12.59
CA SER A 237 -28.13 -4.41 12.67
C SER A 237 -28.18 -3.04 13.35
N LYS A 238 -28.90 -2.13 12.68
CA LYS A 238 -29.81 -1.11 13.23
C LYS A 238 -29.83 -1.00 14.77
N GLU A 239 -29.49 0.17 15.27
CA GLU A 239 -30.40 1.06 16.02
C GLU A 239 -30.01 2.52 15.78
#